data_AF-A0A8J3I3P4-F1
#
_entry.id   AF-A0A8J3I3P4-F1
#
_cell.length_a   1.000
_cell.length_b   1.000
_cell.length_c   1.000
_cell.angle_alpha   90.00
_cell.angle_beta   90.00
_cell.angle_gamma   90.00
#
_symmetry.space_group_name_H-M   'P 1'
#
loop_
_entity.id
_entity.type
_entity.pdbx_description
1 polymer ?
#
loop_
_entity_poly.entity_id
_entity_poly.type
_entity_poly.pdbx_seq_one_letter_code
_entity_poly.pdbx_strand_id
1 'polypeptide(L)'
;MKYFWSRHVWLRRSAYGLVVLLTIMCVALLYIAYVYMPPENREHKSAYLTLLEEKHLDGYIDAGNFRLHYLRQGEGEPVILLPGGGAWMYDMRGIVDALAPHYAVYAIDSPGDGYTTPLTKNPDYNSIYTLDSINQSLLAFMNAQHISRATIIGNSWGGAMASISQRHILSECISMFR
;
A
#
# COMPACT_ATOMS: atom_id res chain seq x y z
N MET A 1 -23.68 39.96 23.63
CA MET A 1 -23.67 39.24 22.35
C MET A 1 -25.07 38.83 21.85
N LYS A 2 -25.90 38.11 22.62
CA LYS A 2 -27.26 37.69 22.18
C LYS A 2 -28.18 38.85 21.72
N TYR A 3 -28.09 40.01 22.38
CA TYR A 3 -28.89 41.21 22.06
C TYR A 3 -28.55 41.82 20.68
N PHE A 4 -27.27 41.83 20.29
CA PHE A 4 -26.80 42.36 19.00
C PHE A 4 -27.36 41.56 17.80
N TRP A 5 -27.26 40.23 17.86
CA TRP A 5 -27.75 39.34 16.81
C TRP A 5 -29.29 39.31 16.67
N SER A 6 -30.02 39.71 17.72
CA SER A 6 -31.49 39.80 17.68
C SER A 6 -32.00 41.01 16.89
N ARG A 7 -31.25 42.12 16.87
CA ARG A 7 -31.58 43.33 16.09
C ARG A 7 -31.08 43.28 14.65
N HIS A 8 -30.02 42.52 14.37
CA HIS A 8 -29.44 42.42 13.03
C HIS A 8 -29.74 41.06 12.36
N VAL A 9 -31.02 40.79 12.11
CA VAL A 9 -31.51 39.54 11.51
C VAL A 9 -30.88 39.27 10.13
N TRP A 10 -30.59 40.32 9.36
CA TRP A 10 -29.94 40.22 8.05
C TRP A 10 -28.51 39.69 8.15
N LEU A 11 -27.69 40.20 9.09
CA LEU A 11 -26.33 39.68 9.35
C LEU A 11 -26.35 38.20 9.76
N ARG A 12 -27.33 37.80 10.58
CA ARG A 12 -27.51 36.40 10.98
C ARG A 12 -27.87 35.50 9.80
N ARG A 13 -28.80 35.93 8.94
CA ARG A 13 -29.21 35.20 7.73
C ARG A 13 -28.06 35.08 6.74
N SER A 14 -27.29 36.14 6.53
CA SER A 14 -26.11 36.12 5.66
C SER A 14 -25.02 35.21 6.21
N ALA A 15 -24.79 35.19 7.52
CA ALA A 15 -23.83 34.28 8.15
C ALA A 15 -24.26 32.80 7.97
N TYR A 16 -25.54 32.47 8.18
CA TYR A 16 -26.05 31.12 7.91
C TYR A 16 -25.95 30.74 6.44
N GLY A 17 -26.30 31.66 5.53
CA GLY A 17 -26.17 31.44 4.09
C GLY A 17 -24.73 31.16 3.67
N LEU A 18 -23.77 31.90 4.24
CA LEU A 18 -22.34 31.68 4.00
C LEU A 18 -21.89 30.31 4.50
N VAL A 19 -22.28 29.91 5.72
CA VAL A 19 -21.93 28.58 6.26
C VAL A 19 -22.49 27.47 5.35
N VAL A 20 -23.75 27.56 4.95
CA VAL A 20 -24.38 26.56 4.05
C VAL A 20 -23.65 26.50 2.70
N LEU A 21 -23.32 27.66 2.11
CA LEU A 21 -22.56 27.72 0.85
C LEU A 21 -21.18 27.08 1.00
N LEU A 22 -20.44 27.38 2.08
CA LEU A 22 -19.14 26.79 2.34
C LEU A 22 -19.24 25.27 2.54
N THR A 23 -20.29 24.79 3.22
CA THR A 23 -20.54 23.35 3.36
C THR A 23 -20.82 22.68 2.02
N ILE A 24 -21.70 23.25 1.19
CA ILE A 24 -21.99 22.73 -0.15
C ILE A 24 -20.73 22.71 -1.01
N MET A 25 -19.94 23.79 -0.97
CA MET A 25 -18.68 23.87 -1.71
C MET A 25 -17.67 22.83 -1.23
N CYS A 26 -17.53 22.61 0.07
CA CYS A 26 -16.66 21.57 0.63
C CYS A 26 -17.10 20.17 0.19
N VAL A 27 -18.40 19.87 0.26
CA VAL A 27 -18.96 18.58 -0.21
C VAL A 27 -18.73 18.39 -1.71
N ALA A 28 -18.96 19.44 -2.52
CA ALA A 28 -18.72 19.39 -3.95
C ALA A 28 -17.23 19.16 -4.28
N LEU A 29 -16.32 19.84 -3.56
CA LEU A 29 -14.88 19.63 -3.71
C LEU A 29 -14.46 18.21 -3.34
N LEU A 30 -14.98 17.67 -2.23
CA LEU A 30 -14.71 16.29 -1.83
C LEU A 30 -15.27 15.28 -2.83
N TYR A 31 -16.47 15.52 -3.38
CA TYR A 31 -17.05 14.66 -4.41
C TYR A 31 -16.23 14.71 -5.71
N ILE A 32 -15.82 15.90 -6.15
CA ILE A 32 -14.94 16.05 -7.30
C ILE A 32 -13.62 15.34 -7.05
N ALA A 33 -13.00 15.51 -5.89
CA ALA A 33 -11.77 14.81 -5.53
C ALA A 33 -11.94 13.28 -5.47
N TYR A 34 -13.11 12.79 -5.03
CA TYR A 34 -13.43 11.37 -4.99
C TYR A 34 -13.61 10.75 -6.39
N VAL A 35 -14.27 11.48 -7.30
CA VAL A 35 -14.55 10.98 -8.67
C VAL A 35 -13.38 11.25 -9.62
N TYR A 36 -12.62 12.32 -9.38
CA TYR A 36 -11.45 12.67 -10.17
C TYR A 36 -10.26 11.79 -9.78
N MET A 37 -10.06 10.72 -10.53
CA MET A 37 -8.84 9.93 -10.51
C MET A 37 -7.92 10.44 -11.63
N PRO A 38 -6.98 11.37 -11.35
CA PRO A 38 -6.02 11.79 -12.36
C PRO A 38 -5.23 10.57 -12.85
N PRO A 39 -4.85 10.54 -14.14
CA PRO A 39 -4.02 9.46 -14.64
C PRO A 39 -2.74 9.37 -13.82
N GLU A 40 -2.40 8.15 -13.42
CA GLU A 40 -1.26 7.89 -12.57
C GLU A 40 0.03 8.17 -13.35
N ASN A 41 0.74 9.26 -13.01
CA ASN A 41 2.03 9.57 -13.59
C ASN A 41 3.14 8.99 -12.71
N ARG A 42 3.67 7.83 -13.10
CA ARG A 42 4.79 7.14 -12.43
C ARG A 42 6.16 7.41 -13.08
N GLU A 43 6.30 8.45 -13.90
CA GLU A 43 7.62 8.81 -14.47
C GLU A 43 8.59 9.32 -13.39
N HIS A 44 8.06 9.80 -12.26
CA HIS A 44 8.89 10.27 -11.16
C HIS A 44 9.57 9.10 -10.43
N LYS A 45 10.90 9.06 -10.50
CA LYS A 45 11.73 8.19 -9.65
C LYS A 45 12.31 9.00 -8.49
N SER A 46 12.10 8.50 -7.28
CA SER A 46 12.76 9.08 -6.09
C SER A 46 14.27 8.83 -6.12
N ALA A 47 15.04 9.70 -5.46
CA ALA A 47 16.49 9.52 -5.32
C ALA A 47 16.87 8.18 -4.65
N TYR A 48 16.01 7.67 -3.76
CA TYR A 48 16.23 6.37 -3.14
C TYR A 48 16.07 5.22 -4.14
N LEU A 49 15.06 5.25 -5.02
CA LEU A 49 14.93 4.24 -6.07
C LEU A 49 16.13 4.23 -7.00
N THR A 50 16.59 5.40 -7.43
CA THR A 50 17.78 5.50 -8.29
C THR A 50 18.99 4.84 -7.63
N LEU A 51 19.17 5.04 -6.32
CA LEU A 51 20.23 4.39 -5.55
C LEU A 51 20.08 2.86 -5.51
N LEU A 52 18.85 2.35 -5.39
CA LEU A 52 18.60 0.91 -5.39
C LEU A 52 18.88 0.29 -6.76
N GLU A 53 18.47 0.97 -7.83
CA GLU A 53 18.77 0.59 -9.22
C GLU A 53 20.28 0.52 -9.47
N GLU A 54 21.02 1.55 -9.07
CA GLU A 54 22.49 1.56 -9.18
C GLU A 54 23.14 0.40 -8.41
N LYS A 55 22.58 0.05 -7.25
CA LYS A 55 23.05 -1.06 -6.41
C LYS A 55 22.50 -2.43 -6.81
N HIS A 56 21.63 -2.51 -7.82
CA HIS A 56 20.95 -3.73 -8.25
C HIS A 56 20.20 -4.43 -7.10
N LEU A 57 19.59 -3.63 -6.23
CA LEU A 57 18.79 -4.11 -5.11
C LEU A 57 17.29 -4.01 -5.37
N ASP A 58 16.87 -3.21 -6.36
CA ASP A 58 15.48 -3.14 -6.78
C ASP A 58 15.10 -4.34 -7.65
N GLY A 59 13.82 -4.65 -7.68
CA GLY A 59 13.29 -5.73 -8.48
C GLY A 59 11.80 -5.58 -8.71
N TYR A 60 11.35 -6.14 -9.83
CA TYR A 60 9.93 -6.28 -10.14
C TYR A 60 9.62 -7.73 -10.48
N ILE A 61 8.46 -8.19 -10.03
CA ILE A 61 8.00 -9.54 -10.35
C ILE A 61 6.50 -9.59 -10.51
N ASP A 62 6.06 -10.34 -11.51
CA ASP A 62 4.63 -10.55 -11.76
C ASP A 62 4.14 -11.65 -10.80
N ALA A 63 3.21 -11.29 -9.92
CA ALA A 63 2.71 -12.16 -8.85
C ALA A 63 1.21 -11.95 -8.65
N GLY A 64 0.42 -12.94 -9.07
CA GLY A 64 -1.04 -12.85 -9.07
C GLY A 64 -1.53 -11.78 -10.06
N ASN A 65 -2.30 -10.81 -9.57
CA ASN A 65 -2.86 -9.73 -10.38
C ASN A 65 -1.94 -8.49 -10.49
N PHE A 66 -0.75 -8.55 -9.88
CA PHE A 66 0.10 -7.39 -9.67
C PHE A 66 1.52 -7.63 -10.18
N ARG A 67 2.14 -6.57 -10.68
CA ARG A 67 3.59 -6.47 -10.81
C ARG A 67 4.11 -5.86 -9.52
N LEU A 68 4.59 -6.71 -8.63
CA LEU A 68 5.10 -6.32 -7.33
C LEU A 68 6.48 -5.70 -7.49
N HIS A 69 6.66 -4.53 -6.89
CA HIS A 69 7.98 -3.95 -6.69
C HIS A 69 8.55 -4.41 -5.34
N TYR A 70 9.83 -4.73 -5.32
CA TYR A 70 10.50 -5.16 -4.11
C TYR A 70 11.97 -4.75 -4.10
N LEU A 71 12.49 -4.62 -2.88
CA LEU A 71 13.92 -4.55 -2.60
C LEU A 71 14.39 -5.94 -2.16
N ARG A 72 15.54 -6.40 -2.65
CA ARG A 72 16.23 -7.59 -2.14
C ARG A 72 17.64 -7.24 -1.72
N GLN A 73 18.02 -7.58 -0.49
CA GLN A 73 19.37 -7.37 0.01
C GLN A 73 19.78 -8.47 1.00
N GLY A 74 21.06 -8.85 0.96
CA GLY A 74 21.61 -9.88 1.84
C GLY A 74 21.39 -11.30 1.33
N GLU A 75 21.84 -12.26 2.14
CA GLU A 75 21.81 -13.70 1.86
C GLU A 75 21.43 -14.49 3.12
N GLY A 76 21.02 -15.75 2.96
CA GLY A 76 20.65 -16.64 4.06
C GLY A 76 19.14 -16.82 4.20
N GLU A 77 18.67 -16.98 5.45
CA GLU A 77 17.27 -17.27 5.75
C GLU A 77 16.35 -16.11 5.30
N PRO A 78 15.24 -16.38 4.59
CA PRO A 78 14.36 -15.32 4.06
C PRO A 78 13.59 -14.56 5.14
N VAL A 79 13.65 -13.22 5.06
CA VAL A 79 12.82 -12.30 5.85
C VAL A 79 12.06 -11.37 4.91
N ILE A 80 10.73 -11.37 4.99
CA ILE A 80 9.85 -10.49 4.21
C ILE A 80 9.37 -9.34 5.09
N LEU A 81 9.53 -8.11 4.61
CA LEU A 81 9.09 -6.88 5.26
C LEU A 81 7.91 -6.28 4.50
N LEU A 82 6.81 -6.03 5.21
CA LEU A 82 5.58 -5.45 4.68
C LEU A 82 5.35 -4.05 5.31
N PRO A 83 5.47 -2.96 4.52
CA PRO A 83 5.19 -1.60 4.98
C PRO A 83 3.72 -1.38 5.41
N GLY A 84 3.45 -0.24 6.02
CA GLY A 84 2.07 0.21 6.29
C GLY A 84 1.38 0.72 5.02
N GLY A 85 0.05 0.82 5.05
CA GLY A 85 -0.73 1.32 3.91
C GLY A 85 -0.48 2.81 3.66
N GLY A 86 -0.41 3.19 2.39
CA GLY A 86 -0.01 4.53 1.95
C GLY A 86 1.50 4.82 2.08
N ALA A 87 2.28 3.83 2.53
CA ALA A 87 3.74 3.89 2.54
C ALA A 87 4.32 3.04 1.39
N TRP A 88 5.64 2.82 1.43
CA TRP A 88 6.36 1.97 0.48
C TRP A 88 7.61 1.42 1.17
N MET A 89 8.36 0.53 0.50
CA MET A 89 9.44 -0.24 1.13
C MET A 89 10.56 0.62 1.72
N TYR A 90 10.66 1.90 1.32
CA TYR A 90 11.55 2.88 1.93
C TYR A 90 11.38 3.02 3.46
N ASP A 91 10.16 2.88 3.97
CA ASP A 91 9.90 2.96 5.41
C ASP A 91 10.57 1.82 6.19
N MET A 92 10.89 0.72 5.51
CA MET A 92 11.56 -0.44 6.09
C MET A 92 13.08 -0.37 5.96
N ARG A 93 13.66 0.63 5.29
CA ARG A 93 15.11 0.67 4.97
C ARG A 93 16.03 0.47 6.17
N GLY A 94 15.68 1.04 7.33
CA GLY A 94 16.48 0.89 8.54
C GLY A 94 16.46 -0.55 9.09
N ILE A 95 15.34 -1.27 8.89
CA ILE A 95 15.23 -2.69 9.21
C ILE A 95 16.00 -3.53 8.20
N VAL A 96 15.93 -3.17 6.91
CA VAL A 96 16.72 -3.83 5.86
C VAL A 96 18.21 -3.73 6.17
N ASP A 97 18.72 -2.53 6.42
CA ASP A 97 20.14 -2.30 6.71
C ASP A 97 20.61 -3.08 7.96
N ALA A 98 19.74 -3.24 8.96
CA ALA A 98 20.05 -3.99 10.17
C ALA A 98 20.02 -5.52 9.98
N LEU A 99 19.18 -6.04 9.08
CA LEU A 99 18.97 -7.48 8.90
C LEU A 99 19.78 -8.07 7.73
N ALA A 100 20.04 -7.29 6.68
CA ALA A 100 20.75 -7.75 5.48
C ALA A 100 22.14 -8.35 5.73
N PRO A 101 22.90 -8.00 6.79
CA PRO A 101 24.15 -8.70 7.11
C PRO A 101 23.97 -10.15 7.56
N HIS A 102 22.76 -10.57 7.90
CA HIS A 102 22.46 -11.87 8.52
C HIS A 102 21.38 -12.67 7.79
N TYR A 103 20.56 -12.03 6.95
CA TYR A 103 19.37 -12.62 6.33
C TYR A 103 19.23 -12.18 4.88
N ALA A 104 18.49 -12.98 4.09
CA ALA A 104 18.01 -12.57 2.77
C ALA A 104 16.73 -11.75 2.97
N VAL A 105 16.85 -10.43 2.95
CA VAL A 105 15.75 -9.51 3.25
C VAL A 105 15.05 -9.08 1.97
N TYR A 106 13.72 -9.19 1.97
CA TYR A 106 12.83 -8.76 0.91
C TYR A 106 11.86 -7.71 1.47
N ALA A 107 11.95 -6.46 1.03
CA ALA A 107 10.96 -5.44 1.40
C ALA A 107 10.04 -5.19 0.20
N ILE A 108 8.75 -5.48 0.35
CA ILE A 108 7.79 -5.55 -0.77
C ILE A 108 6.83 -4.37 -0.70
N ASP A 109 6.65 -3.67 -1.82
CA ASP A 109 5.55 -2.73 -1.98
C ASP A 109 4.25 -3.51 -2.13
N SER A 110 3.33 -3.32 -1.19
CA SER A 110 2.05 -4.04 -1.21
C SER A 110 1.17 -3.59 -2.38
N PRO A 111 0.24 -4.43 -2.85
CA PRO A 111 -0.71 -4.01 -3.87
C PRO A 111 -1.43 -2.70 -3.52
N GLY A 112 -1.27 -1.69 -4.36
CA GLY A 112 -1.87 -0.35 -4.19
C GLY A 112 -0.96 0.66 -3.51
N ASP A 113 0.22 0.21 -3.08
CA ASP A 113 1.23 1.01 -2.41
C ASP A 113 2.54 1.06 -3.23
N GLY A 114 3.35 2.09 -3.00
CA GLY A 114 4.66 2.27 -3.63
C GLY A 114 4.66 2.15 -5.15
N TYR A 115 5.55 1.31 -5.68
CA TYR A 115 5.76 1.16 -7.13
C TYR A 115 5.11 -0.11 -7.70
N THR A 116 4.35 -0.85 -6.89
CA THR A 116 3.55 -2.00 -7.33
C THR A 116 2.39 -1.54 -8.21
N THR A 117 2.17 -2.21 -9.35
CA THR A 117 1.09 -1.90 -10.29
C THR A 117 0.17 -3.10 -10.53
N PRO A 118 -1.11 -2.88 -10.87
CA PRO A 118 -1.91 -3.92 -11.52
C PRO A 118 -1.28 -4.33 -12.86
N LEU A 119 -1.34 -5.63 -13.19
CA LEU A 119 -0.86 -6.13 -14.49
C LEU A 119 -1.77 -5.70 -15.65
N THR A 120 -3.06 -5.51 -15.38
CA THR A 120 -4.06 -5.14 -16.38
C THR A 120 -4.31 -3.63 -16.38
N LYS A 121 -4.47 -3.03 -17.56
CA LYS A 121 -4.67 -1.58 -17.73
C LYS A 121 -5.97 -1.04 -17.13
N ASN A 122 -7.02 -1.86 -17.06
CA ASN A 122 -8.32 -1.53 -16.47
C ASN A 122 -8.77 -2.68 -15.55
N PRO A 123 -8.16 -2.84 -14.37
CA PRO A 123 -8.54 -3.90 -13.46
C PRO A 123 -9.94 -3.64 -12.87
N ASP A 124 -10.67 -4.69 -12.56
CA ASP A 124 -11.75 -4.58 -11.60
C ASP A 124 -11.14 -4.41 -10.20
N TYR A 125 -11.05 -3.16 -9.75
CA TYR A 125 -10.45 -2.81 -8.46
C TYR A 125 -11.14 -3.54 -7.29
N ASN A 126 -12.44 -3.84 -7.41
CA ASN A 126 -13.16 -4.55 -6.34
C ASN A 126 -12.74 -6.01 -6.23
N SER A 127 -12.29 -6.63 -7.32
CA SER A 127 -11.88 -8.03 -7.33
C SER A 127 -10.41 -8.21 -6.95
N ILE A 128 -9.52 -7.34 -7.43
CA ILE A 128 -8.08 -7.55 -7.28
C ILE A 128 -7.52 -7.00 -5.95
N TYR A 129 -8.18 -6.03 -5.32
CA TYR A 129 -7.78 -5.47 -4.02
C TYR A 129 -8.51 -6.13 -2.83
N THR A 130 -8.88 -7.39 -2.99
CA THR A 130 -9.39 -8.22 -1.89
C THR A 130 -8.22 -8.76 -1.06
N LEU A 131 -8.47 -9.06 0.22
CA LEU A 131 -7.46 -9.67 1.09
C LEU A 131 -6.91 -10.98 0.51
N ASP A 132 -7.77 -11.80 -0.09
CA ASP A 132 -7.36 -13.06 -0.70
C ASP A 132 -6.45 -12.84 -1.91
N SER A 133 -6.79 -11.92 -2.81
CA SER A 133 -5.95 -11.58 -3.98
C SER A 133 -4.59 -10.99 -3.54
N ILE A 134 -4.57 -10.17 -2.50
CA ILE A 134 -3.34 -9.62 -1.93
C ILE A 134 -2.47 -10.75 -1.35
N ASN A 135 -3.04 -11.68 -0.56
CA ASN A 135 -2.29 -12.81 -0.02
C ASN A 135 -1.79 -13.76 -1.12
N GLN A 136 -2.60 -14.01 -2.15
CA GLN A 136 -2.19 -14.79 -3.33
C GLN A 136 -1.01 -14.14 -4.05
N SER A 137 -0.95 -12.81 -4.12
CA SER A 137 0.21 -12.11 -4.69
C SER A 137 1.48 -12.34 -3.86
N LEU A 138 1.38 -12.35 -2.53
CA LEU A 138 2.51 -12.66 -1.65
C LEU A 138 2.97 -14.13 -1.79
N LEU A 139 2.03 -15.07 -1.90
CA LEU A 139 2.32 -16.48 -2.17
C LEU A 139 3.00 -16.67 -3.52
N ALA A 140 2.49 -16.03 -4.58
CA ALA A 140 3.08 -16.07 -5.91
C ALA A 140 4.48 -15.46 -5.90
N PHE A 141 4.70 -14.37 -5.16
CA PHE A 141 6.03 -13.79 -4.94
C PHE A 141 6.99 -14.79 -4.31
N MET A 142 6.58 -15.42 -3.20
CA MET A 142 7.40 -16.42 -2.52
C MET A 142 7.76 -17.58 -3.44
N ASN A 143 6.80 -18.10 -4.19
CA ASN A 143 7.02 -19.18 -5.16
C ASN A 143 8.02 -18.77 -6.25
N ALA A 144 7.88 -17.57 -6.79
CA ALA A 144 8.74 -17.07 -7.87
C ALA A 144 10.17 -16.74 -7.39
N GLN A 145 10.35 -16.42 -6.11
CA GLN A 145 11.66 -16.27 -5.46
C GLN A 145 12.20 -17.60 -4.88
N HIS A 146 11.50 -18.72 -5.10
CA HIS A 146 11.84 -20.03 -4.53
C HIS A 146 11.92 -20.06 -3.00
N ILE A 147 11.10 -19.26 -2.33
CA ILE A 147 10.99 -19.15 -0.88
C ILE A 147 9.89 -20.09 -0.39
N SER A 148 10.26 -21.22 0.20
CA SER A 148 9.30 -22.17 0.80
C SER A 148 8.83 -21.72 2.19
N ARG A 149 9.66 -20.96 2.91
CA ARG A 149 9.37 -20.42 4.24
C ARG A 149 10.09 -19.10 4.42
N ALA A 150 9.43 -18.15 5.09
CA ALA A 150 10.01 -16.87 5.46
C ALA A 150 9.53 -16.44 6.85
N THR A 151 10.33 -15.60 7.51
CA THR A 151 9.85 -14.76 8.60
C THR A 151 9.20 -13.52 7.99
N ILE A 152 7.97 -13.19 8.38
CA ILE A 152 7.25 -12.02 7.87
C ILE A 152 7.12 -11.00 8.99
N ILE A 153 7.59 -9.77 8.74
CA ILE A 153 7.48 -8.63 9.64
C ILE A 153 6.63 -7.58 8.94
N GLY A 154 5.58 -7.11 9.61
CA GLY A 154 4.67 -6.13 9.04
C GLY A 154 4.37 -4.98 9.98
N ASN A 155 4.26 -3.76 9.44
CA ASN A 155 3.85 -2.57 10.18
C ASN A 155 2.42 -2.16 9.82
N SER A 156 1.56 -1.88 10.81
CA SER A 156 0.17 -1.42 10.59
C SER A 156 -0.59 -2.35 9.61
N TRP A 157 -1.03 -1.85 8.46
CA TRP A 157 -1.64 -2.65 7.38
C TRP A 157 -0.77 -3.86 6.97
N GLY A 158 0.55 -3.68 6.87
CA GLY A 158 1.50 -4.76 6.65
C GLY A 158 1.47 -5.83 7.74
N GLY A 159 1.24 -5.44 9.00
CA GLY A 159 1.09 -6.37 10.12
C GLY A 159 -0.21 -7.18 10.03
N ALA A 160 -1.29 -6.54 9.58
CA ALA A 160 -2.55 -7.24 9.30
C ALA A 160 -2.37 -8.25 8.15
N MET A 161 -1.74 -7.85 7.05
CA MET A 161 -1.44 -8.74 5.92
C MET A 161 -0.56 -9.93 6.33
N ALA A 162 0.51 -9.68 7.09
CA ALA A 162 1.38 -10.74 7.62
C ALA A 162 0.60 -11.78 8.45
N SER A 163 -0.29 -11.30 9.32
CA SER A 163 -1.12 -12.16 10.18
C SER A 163 -2.11 -13.01 9.40
N ILE A 164 -2.70 -12.46 8.33
CA ILE A 164 -3.67 -13.18 7.48
C ILE A 164 -2.96 -14.18 6.58
N SER A 165 -1.82 -13.79 5.99
CA SER A 165 -1.01 -14.65 5.12
C SER A 165 -0.58 -15.93 5.83
N GLN A 166 -0.18 -15.86 7.11
CA GLN A 166 0.14 -17.04 7.90
C GLN A 166 -1.01 -18.05 7.98
N ARG A 167 -2.27 -17.58 8.12
CA ARG A 167 -3.43 -18.47 8.19
C ARG A 167 -3.72 -19.15 6.86
N HIS A 168 -3.59 -18.41 5.75
CA HIS A 168 -3.88 -18.90 4.41
C HIS A 168 -2.85 -19.94 3.94
N ILE A 169 -1.56 -19.68 4.19
CA ILE A 169 -0.47 -20.62 3.88
C ILE A 169 -0.66 -21.94 4.64
N LEU A 170 -1.00 -21.86 5.94
CA LEU A 170 -1.27 -23.05 6.75
C LEU A 170 -2.47 -23.85 6.22
N SER A 171 -3.53 -23.20 5.76
CA SER A 171 -4.69 -23.90 5.18
C SER A 171 -4.40 -24.58 3.85
N GLU A 172 -3.61 -23.96 2.97
CA GLU A 172 -3.22 -24.59 1.70
C GLU A 172 -2.28 -25.79 1.94
N CYS A 173 -1.31 -25.66 2.85
CA CYS A 173 -0.47 -26.80 3.24
C CYS A 173 -1.30 -27.96 3.78
N ILE A 174 -2.29 -27.70 4.66
CA ILE A 174 -3.17 -28.75 5.19
C ILE A 174 -4.02 -29.39 4.08
N SER A 175 -4.45 -28.62 3.07
CA SER A 175 -5.24 -29.15 1.95
C SER A 175 -4.43 -30.04 1.00
N MET A 176 -3.13 -29.79 0.83
CA MET A 176 -2.24 -30.64 0.00
C MET A 176 -1.96 -32.02 0.61
N PHE A 177 -2.23 -32.21 1.91
CA PHE A 177 -2.09 -33.50 2.60
C PHE A 177 -3.41 -34.29 2.71
N ARG A 178 -4.47 -33.87 2.00
CA ARG A 178 -5.72 -34.62 1.83
C ARG A 178 -5.84 -35.12 0.40
#